data_AF-A0A1U7H4U7-F1
#
_entry.id   AF-A0A1U7H4U7-F1
#
_cell.length_a   1.000
_cell.length_b   1.000
_cell.length_c   1.000
_cell.angle_alpha   90.00
_cell.angle_beta   90.00
_cell.angle_gamma   90.00
#
_symmetry.space_group_name_H-M   'P 1'
#
loop_
_entity.id
_entity.type
_entity.pdbx_description
1 polymer ?
#
loop_
_entity_poly.entity_id
_entity_poly.type
_entity_poly.pdbx_seq_one_letter_code
_entity_poly.pdbx_strand_id
1 'polypeptide(L)' 'MTAASEIEARLFWQKLQWDGQTGITTKGDAASTWLVSPEQTYFVNSCLDLGKQKQVTHNYTGSILANVTSWKWNCD' A
#
# COMPACT_ATOMS: atom_id res chain seq x y z
N MET A 1 24.85 2.99 -5.95
CA MET A 1 24.32 2.36 -4.72
C MET A 1 23.55 1.13 -5.14
N THR A 2 23.94 -0.04 -4.65
CA THR A 2 23.23 -1.29 -4.90
C THR A 2 22.99 -1.97 -3.55
N ALA A 3 21.91 -2.71 -3.44
CA ALA A 3 21.57 -3.53 -2.28
C ALA A 3 21.34 -4.96 -2.75
N ALA A 4 21.83 -5.95 -2.00
CA ALA A 4 21.70 -7.36 -2.36
C ALA A 4 20.36 -7.95 -1.91
N SER A 5 19.65 -7.26 -1.01
CA SER A 5 18.35 -7.69 -0.48
C SER A 5 17.38 -6.51 -0.29
N GLU A 6 16.09 -6.82 -0.18
CA GLU A 6 15.06 -5.82 0.14
C GLU A 6 15.31 -5.17 1.52
N ILE A 7 15.81 -5.94 2.48
CA ILE A 7 16.11 -5.45 3.84
C ILE A 7 17.19 -4.37 3.78
N GLU A 8 18.25 -4.61 3.02
CA GLU A 8 19.31 -3.61 2.80
C GLU A 8 18.79 -2.41 1.99
N ALA A 9 18.00 -2.66 0.94
CA ALA A 9 17.42 -1.61 0.11
C ALA A 9 16.53 -0.65 0.91
N ARG A 10 15.79 -1.16 1.89
CA ARG A 10 14.90 -0.40 2.77
C ARG A 10 15.62 0.74 3.48
N LEU A 11 16.87 0.53 3.89
CA LEU A 11 17.66 1.57 4.56
C LEU A 11 17.95 2.75 3.63
N PHE A 12 18.23 2.49 2.34
CA PHE A 12 18.44 3.55 1.36
C PHE A 12 17.14 4.31 1.06
N TRP A 13 16.01 3.61 0.95
CA TRP A 13 14.70 4.25 0.75
C TRP A 13 14.26 5.11 1.94
N GLN A 14 14.58 4.71 3.17
CA GLN A 14 14.32 5.51 4.36
C GLN A 14 15.18 6.77 4.39
N LYS A 15 16.47 6.67 4.03
CA LYS A 15 17.38 7.84 3.96
C LYS A 15 16.93 8.89 2.95
N LEU A 16 16.35 8.49 1.81
CA LEU A 16 15.76 9.42 0.84
C LEU A 16 14.73 10.36 1.49
N GLN A 17 13.92 9.84 2.42
CA GLN A 17 12.91 10.64 3.11
C GLN A 17 13.56 11.70 4.02
N TRP A 18 14.55 11.27 4.80
CA TRP A 18 15.38 12.12 5.64
C TRP A 18 16.61 11.34 6.13
N ASP A 19 17.82 11.87 5.90
CA ASP A 19 19.06 11.21 6.33
C ASP A 19 19.70 11.82 7.60
N GLY A 20 19.12 12.90 8.13
CA GLY A 20 19.67 13.68 9.24
C GLY A 20 20.18 15.07 8.84
N GLN A 21 20.43 15.30 7.55
CA GLN A 21 20.91 16.56 7.00
C GLN A 21 20.03 17.08 5.86
N THR A 22 19.56 16.21 4.97
CA THR A 22 18.68 16.55 3.84
C THR A 22 17.63 15.46 3.59
N GLY A 23 16.62 15.75 2.77
CA GLY A 23 15.59 14.81 2.39
C GLY A 23 14.38 15.48 1.75
N ILE A 24 13.52 14.68 1.12
CA ILE A 24 12.35 15.18 0.35
C ILE A 24 11.11 15.44 1.21
N THR A 25 11.11 15.01 2.47
CA THR A 25 9.99 15.22 3.40
C THR A 25 9.90 16.65 3.89
N THR A 26 8.90 16.94 4.72
CA THR A 26 8.71 18.25 5.38
C THR A 26 9.86 18.67 6.30
N LYS A 27 10.77 17.76 6.66
CA LYS A 27 11.99 18.07 7.41
C LYS A 27 13.10 18.67 6.54
N GLY A 28 13.05 18.46 5.22
CA GLY A 28 13.99 19.01 4.24
C GLY A 28 13.25 19.84 3.21
N ASP A 29 13.31 19.43 1.95
CA ASP A 29 12.87 20.24 0.81
C ASP A 29 11.34 20.34 0.65
N ALA A 30 10.58 19.51 1.37
CA ALA A 30 9.12 19.47 1.31
C ALA A 30 8.56 19.41 -0.13
N ALA A 31 9.18 18.62 -0.99
CA ALA A 31 8.94 18.62 -2.44
C ALA A 31 7.50 18.24 -2.84
N SER A 32 6.76 17.56 -1.95
CA SER A 32 5.36 17.17 -2.15
C SER A 32 4.57 17.32 -0.86
N THR A 33 3.27 17.58 -0.98
CA THR A 33 2.31 17.53 0.14
C THR A 33 1.49 16.24 0.03
N TRP A 34 2.00 15.16 0.63
CA TRP A 34 1.22 13.93 0.80
C TRP A 34 0.03 14.21 1.71
N LEU A 35 -1.18 13.88 1.25
CA LEU A 35 -2.43 14.17 1.98
C LEU A 35 -2.92 12.93 2.74
N VAL A 36 -3.58 12.01 2.03
CA VAL A 36 -4.19 10.81 2.59
C VAL A 36 -3.98 9.62 1.66
N SER A 37 -4.01 8.41 2.22
CA SER A 37 -4.08 7.17 1.46
C SER A 37 -5.55 6.71 1.44
N PRO A 38 -6.29 6.89 0.33
CA PRO A 38 -7.71 6.53 0.31
C PRO A 38 -7.90 5.01 0.39
N GLU A 39 -9.03 4.60 0.96
CA GLU A 39 -9.46 3.20 1.00
C GLU A 39 -10.34 2.88 -0.22
N GLN A 40 -10.33 1.61 -0.63
CA GLN A 40 -11.21 1.12 -1.68
C GLN A 40 -12.52 0.63 -1.07
N THR A 41 -13.63 1.13 -1.60
CA THR A 41 -14.99 0.75 -1.19
C THR A 41 -15.71 0.06 -2.34
N TYR A 42 -16.37 -1.06 -2.06
CA TYR A 42 -17.09 -1.85 -3.05
C TYR A 42 -18.53 -2.07 -2.62
N PHE A 43 -19.45 -2.06 -3.60
CA PHE A 43 -20.78 -2.62 -3.40
C PHE A 43 -20.71 -4.13 -3.62
N VAL A 44 -21.20 -4.88 -2.64
CA VAL A 44 -21.10 -6.34 -2.61
C VAL A 44 -22.48 -6.92 -2.31
N ASN A 45 -22.80 -8.05 -2.93
CA ASN A 45 -24.00 -8.79 -2.58
C ASN A 45 -23.91 -9.22 -1.10
N SER A 46 -25.01 -9.13 -0.33
CA SER A 46 -25.03 -9.50 1.09
C SER A 46 -24.66 -10.95 1.37
N CYS A 47 -24.75 -11.83 0.38
CA CYS A 47 -24.36 -13.23 0.44
C CYS A 47 -22.89 -13.49 0.17
N LEU A 48 -22.14 -12.51 -0.36
CA LEU A 48 -20.73 -12.66 -0.72
C LEU A 48 -19.83 -12.05 0.36
N ASP A 49 -19.13 -12.90 1.09
CA ASP A 49 -18.07 -12.51 2.03
C ASP A 49 -16.74 -12.44 1.28
N LEU A 50 -16.17 -11.23 1.16
CA LEU A 50 -14.88 -11.00 0.52
C LEU A 50 -13.68 -11.35 1.41
N GLY A 51 -13.92 -11.75 2.67
CA GLY A 51 -12.87 -12.01 3.65
C GLY A 51 -12.03 -10.76 3.97
N LYS A 52 -10.87 -10.98 4.60
CA LYS A 52 -9.92 -9.91 4.93
C LYS A 52 -9.13 -9.51 3.68
N GLN A 53 -9.35 -8.29 3.20
CA GLN A 53 -8.53 -7.71 2.14
C GLN A 53 -7.08 -7.56 2.63
N LYS A 54 -6.11 -7.96 1.79
CA LYS A 54 -4.70 -7.61 2.03
C LYS A 54 -4.57 -6.09 1.84
N GLN A 55 -3.63 -5.46 2.54
CA GLN A 55 -3.25 -4.06 2.28
C GLN A 55 -2.97 -3.91 0.79
N VAL A 56 -3.90 -3.26 0.09
CA VAL A 56 -3.86 -3.09 -1.36
C VAL A 56 -2.79 -2.05 -1.66
N THR A 57 -1.73 -2.43 -2.36
CA THR A 57 -0.93 -1.44 -3.08
C THR A 57 -1.82 -0.84 -4.15
N HIS A 58 -1.81 0.49 -4.29
CA HIS A 58 -2.66 1.26 -5.20
C HIS A 58 -2.31 0.96 -6.67
N ASN A 59 -2.60 -0.26 -7.11
CA ASN A 59 -2.72 -0.62 -8.51
C ASN A 59 -4.20 -0.47 -8.85
N TYR A 60 -4.51 0.51 -9.71
CA TYR A 60 -5.87 0.90 -10.07
C TYR A 60 -6.70 -0.24 -10.69
N THR A 61 -6.07 -1.32 -11.13
CA THR A 61 -6.74 -2.47 -11.75
C THR A 61 -6.47 -3.76 -10.96
N GLY A 62 -7.54 -4.45 -10.57
CA GLY A 62 -7.48 -5.84 -10.08
C GLY A 62 -7.19 -6.04 -8.59
N SER A 63 -7.10 -4.98 -7.79
CA SER A 63 -6.81 -5.07 -6.36
C SER A 63 -7.84 -5.87 -5.54
N ILE A 64 -9.13 -5.78 -5.89
CA ILE A 64 -10.19 -6.55 -5.23
C ILE A 64 -9.93 -8.06 -5.32
N LEU A 65 -9.27 -8.52 -6.38
CA LEU A 65 -9.00 -9.94 -6.62
C LEU A 65 -7.80 -10.47 -5.82
N ALA A 66 -7.06 -9.61 -5.11
CA ALA A 66 -5.84 -9.99 -4.38
C ALA A 66 -6.07 -11.07 -3.31
N ASN A 67 -7.31 -11.24 -2.86
CA ASN A 67 -7.71 -12.26 -1.90
C ASN A 67 -8.90 -13.11 -2.40
N VAL A 68 -9.13 -13.20 -3.71
CA VAL A 68 -10.30 -13.89 -4.29
C VAL A 68 -10.45 -15.35 -3.82
N THR A 69 -9.33 -16.02 -3.54
CA THR A 69 -9.31 -17.40 -3.03
C THR A 69 -9.85 -17.55 -1.60
N SER A 70 -10.05 -16.43 -0.88
CA SER A 70 -10.62 -16.41 0.46
C SER A 70 -12.11 -16.09 0.49
N TRP A 71 -12.70 -15.78 -0.67
CA TRP A 71 -14.11 -15.39 -0.75
C TRP A 71 -15.03 -16.58 -0.51
N LYS A 72 -16.19 -16.31 0.09
CA LYS A 72 -17.20 -17.31 0.41
C LYS A 72 -18.59 -16.82 0.05
N TRP A 73 -19.40 -17.74 -0.46
CA TRP A 73 -20.83 -17.53 -0.61
C TRP A 73 -21.55 -18.13 0.60
N ASN A 74 -22.31 -17.31 1.31
CA ASN A 74 -22.91 -17.66 2.61
C ASN A 74 -24.44 -17.84 2.57
N CYS A 75 -25.03 -17.84 1.38
CA CYS A 75 -26.46 -18.09 1.17
C CYS A 75 -26.68 -19.39 0.40
N ASP A 76 -27.89 -19.95 0.51
CA ASP A 76 -28.33 -21.15 -0.23
C ASP A 76 -28.73 -20.84 -1.67
#